data_AF-A0AAU7BYA0-F1
#
_entry.id   AF-A0AAU7BYA0-F1
#
_cell.length_a   1.000
_cell.length_b   1.000
_cell.length_c   1.000
_cell.angle_alpha   90.00
_cell.angle_beta   90.00
_cell.angle_gamma   90.00
#
_symmetry.space_group_name_H-M   'P 1'
#
loop_
_entity.id
_entity.type
_entity.pdbx_description
1 polymer ?
#
loop_
_entity_poly.entity_id
_entity_poly.type
_entity_poly.pdbx_seq_one_letter_code
_entity_poly.pdbx_strand_id
1 'polypeptide(L)'
;MKIIEKKFMQNIEKLAFIFILSLIFFSSAFAENLINPTNAKQQQIEQQSKIQDSNILAEEYLNIGKSFYKLGKYQEAIKNFDLALKYNLHFAVAYNNKGNSLSNLGKHQEAIENCDLALKYNPRYPEAYYNKGISLMSLWQHQEAIKNFDLAIKYKSDYADAYNNKGAALINLGKYQEAIETCDIAIKYQPHCVEAYYNKAISLNILKKYHEAIENCDLAIKYDPTYTASYLEKGIALRKLGKYQEAINSYDLAIKYKSDYAESYLEKGITLISMGKEKEAKVNFHLALKYKPNLMTEYTEIIKALRKLGNDLMADEFEEKLKIMQDNL
;
A
#
# COMPACT_ATOMS: atom_id res chain seq x y z
N MET A 1 -0.01 52.52 16.64
CA MET A 1 -1.42 52.17 16.95
C MET A 1 -2.41 52.78 15.95
N LYS A 2 -2.39 54.10 15.69
CA LYS A 2 -3.34 54.79 14.77
C LYS A 2 -3.37 54.35 13.29
N ILE A 3 -2.34 53.67 12.78
CA ILE A 3 -2.28 53.22 11.37
C ILE A 3 -3.01 51.87 11.16
N ILE A 4 -3.08 51.03 12.19
CA ILE A 4 -3.71 49.71 12.11
C ILE A 4 -5.24 49.84 12.21
N GLU A 5 -5.74 50.71 13.09
CA GLU A 5 -7.18 51.02 13.20
C GLU A 5 -7.74 51.66 11.92
N LYS A 6 -6.97 52.52 11.26
CA LYS A 6 -7.40 53.17 10.01
C LYS A 6 -7.52 52.18 8.84
N LYS A 7 -6.63 51.18 8.76
CA LYS A 7 -6.72 50.09 7.78
C LYS A 7 -7.83 49.09 8.11
N PHE A 8 -8.11 48.86 9.38
CA PHE A 8 -9.18 47.96 9.82
C PHE A 8 -10.57 48.55 9.54
N MET A 9 -10.79 49.83 9.85
CA MET A 9 -12.06 50.53 9.56
C MET A 9 -12.31 50.69 8.06
N GLN A 10 -11.28 50.95 7.23
CA GLN A 10 -11.41 50.98 5.77
C GLN A 10 -11.79 49.63 5.15
N ASN A 11 -11.43 48.51 5.79
CA ASN A 11 -11.82 47.18 5.33
C ASN A 11 -13.26 46.83 5.76
N ILE A 12 -13.73 47.31 6.92
CA ILE A 12 -15.12 47.13 7.37
C ILE A 12 -16.08 47.95 6.50
N GLU A 13 -15.74 49.20 6.15
CA GLU A 13 -16.56 50.01 5.23
C GLU A 13 -16.64 49.38 3.83
N LYS A 14 -15.56 48.79 3.33
CA LYS A 14 -15.57 48.05 2.05
C LYS A 14 -16.43 46.80 2.11
N LEU A 15 -16.40 46.04 3.20
CA LEU A 15 -17.26 44.86 3.37
C LEU A 15 -18.74 45.24 3.54
N ALA A 16 -19.05 46.30 4.29
CA ALA A 16 -20.42 46.80 4.45
C ALA A 16 -20.99 47.34 3.12
N PHE A 17 -20.16 48.01 2.31
CA PHE A 17 -20.55 48.49 0.99
C PHE A 17 -20.83 47.34 0.01
N ILE A 18 -20.01 46.29 0.02
CA ILE A 18 -20.22 45.08 -0.81
C ILE A 18 -21.51 44.33 -0.40
N PHE A 19 -21.79 44.22 0.91
CA PHE A 19 -23.01 43.55 1.39
C PHE A 19 -24.28 44.35 1.07
N ILE A 20 -24.27 45.67 1.26
CA ILE A 20 -25.43 46.53 0.98
C ILE A 20 -25.70 46.62 -0.53
N LEU A 21 -24.66 46.69 -1.38
CA LEU A 21 -24.81 46.59 -2.83
C LEU A 21 -25.36 45.23 -3.25
N SER A 22 -24.90 44.13 -2.66
CA SER A 22 -25.40 42.79 -2.98
C SER A 22 -26.89 42.59 -2.64
N LEU A 23 -27.39 43.24 -1.58
CA LEU A 23 -28.81 43.24 -1.19
C LEU A 23 -29.69 44.14 -2.08
N ILE A 24 -29.14 45.24 -2.61
CA ILE A 24 -29.83 46.12 -3.57
C ILE A 24 -29.86 45.49 -4.98
N PHE A 25 -28.82 44.73 -5.37
CA PHE A 25 -28.80 44.00 -6.64
C PHE A 25 -29.62 42.70 -6.62
N PHE A 26 -29.84 42.09 -5.45
CA PHE A 26 -30.69 40.89 -5.35
C PHE A 26 -32.18 41.17 -5.60
N SER A 27 -32.67 42.38 -5.24
CA SER A 27 -34.07 42.76 -5.47
C SER A 27 -34.34 43.25 -6.89
N SER A 28 -33.34 43.80 -7.59
CA SER A 28 -33.45 44.20 -9.01
C SER A 28 -33.14 43.06 -10.00
N ALA A 29 -32.27 42.10 -9.64
CA ALA A 29 -31.91 40.97 -10.49
C ALA A 29 -33.07 40.00 -10.77
N PHE A 30 -34.08 39.93 -9.88
CA PHE A 30 -35.27 39.12 -10.13
C PHE A 30 -36.21 39.74 -11.18
N ALA A 31 -36.15 41.07 -11.38
CA ALA A 31 -36.94 41.78 -12.38
C ALA A 31 -36.25 41.84 -13.76
N GLU A 32 -34.92 41.95 -13.81
CA GLU A 32 -34.16 42.05 -15.08
C GLU A 32 -34.00 40.72 -15.83
N ASN A 33 -34.06 39.58 -15.14
CA ASN A 33 -33.95 38.25 -15.75
C ASN A 33 -35.10 37.91 -16.73
N LEU A 34 -36.18 38.69 -16.72
CA LEU A 34 -37.30 38.56 -17.65
C LEU A 34 -37.13 39.40 -18.93
N ILE A 35 -36.15 40.31 -19.00
CA ILE A 35 -36.13 41.39 -20.01
C ILE A 35 -34.90 41.34 -20.95
N ASN A 36 -33.76 40.73 -20.58
CA ASN A 36 -32.55 40.83 -21.42
C ASN A 36 -31.68 39.54 -21.49
N PRO A 37 -31.83 38.70 -22.54
CA PRO A 37 -31.08 37.45 -22.69
C PRO A 37 -29.56 37.62 -22.88
N THR A 38 -29.11 38.82 -23.22
CA THR A 38 -27.69 39.16 -23.42
C THR A 38 -26.90 39.19 -22.11
N ASN A 39 -27.51 39.62 -21.01
CA ASN A 39 -26.89 39.66 -19.68
C ASN A 39 -26.74 38.24 -19.08
N ALA A 40 -27.74 37.37 -19.28
CA ALA A 40 -27.66 35.97 -18.86
C ALA A 40 -26.52 35.22 -19.58
N LYS A 41 -26.31 35.50 -20.87
CA LYS A 41 -25.21 34.90 -21.66
C LYS A 41 -23.84 35.39 -21.20
N GLN A 42 -23.68 36.68 -20.86
CA GLN A 42 -22.44 37.21 -20.28
C GLN A 42 -22.14 36.65 -18.89
N GLN A 43 -23.15 36.53 -18.01
CA GLN A 43 -22.98 35.91 -16.69
C GLN A 43 -22.59 34.43 -16.79
N GLN A 44 -23.16 33.69 -17.76
CA GLN A 44 -22.76 32.31 -18.04
C GLN A 44 -21.29 32.22 -18.52
N ILE A 45 -20.86 33.11 -19.41
CA ILE A 45 -19.46 33.15 -19.88
C ILE A 45 -18.50 33.46 -18.73
N GLU A 46 -18.83 34.43 -17.86
CA GLU A 46 -18.00 34.79 -16.71
C GLU A 46 -17.93 33.65 -15.67
N GLN A 47 -19.05 32.98 -15.40
CA GLN A 47 -19.09 31.78 -14.55
C GLN A 47 -18.25 30.65 -15.13
N GLN A 48 -18.35 30.39 -16.44
CA GLN A 48 -17.56 29.38 -17.14
C GLN A 48 -16.05 29.69 -17.07
N SER A 49 -15.64 30.95 -17.26
CA SER A 49 -14.25 31.39 -17.11
C SER A 49 -13.73 31.16 -15.69
N LYS A 50 -14.50 31.52 -14.65
CA LYS A 50 -14.11 31.29 -13.25
C LYS A 50 -13.99 29.80 -12.91
N ILE A 51 -14.88 28.97 -13.45
CA ILE A 51 -14.80 27.51 -13.30
C ILE A 51 -13.54 26.96 -13.99
N GLN A 52 -13.22 27.48 -15.18
CA GLN A 52 -12.02 27.10 -15.92
C GLN A 52 -10.75 27.45 -15.14
N ASP A 53 -10.65 28.67 -14.60
CA ASP A 53 -9.52 29.11 -13.79
C ASP A 53 -9.37 28.26 -12.50
N SER A 54 -10.49 27.91 -11.87
CA SER A 54 -10.49 27.03 -10.69
C SER A 54 -10.01 25.62 -11.02
N ASN A 55 -10.41 25.06 -12.16
CA ASN A 55 -9.97 23.74 -12.59
C ASN A 55 -8.47 23.70 -12.91
N ILE A 56 -7.94 24.76 -13.55
CA ILE A 56 -6.50 24.88 -13.82
C ILE A 56 -5.70 24.87 -12.50
N LEU A 57 -6.12 25.69 -11.52
CA LEU A 57 -5.48 25.71 -10.21
C LEU A 57 -5.54 24.35 -9.50
N ALA A 58 -6.67 23.64 -9.60
CA ALA A 58 -6.80 22.30 -9.03
C ALA A 58 -5.78 21.32 -9.64
N GLU A 59 -5.59 21.35 -10.96
CA GLU A 59 -4.61 20.51 -11.66
C GLU A 59 -3.16 20.86 -11.30
N GLU A 60 -2.84 22.16 -11.17
CA GLU A 60 -1.50 22.61 -10.76
C GLU A 60 -1.14 22.06 -9.37
N TYR A 61 -2.01 22.25 -8.38
CA TYR A 61 -1.78 21.73 -7.03
C TYR A 61 -1.74 20.20 -7.00
N LEU A 62 -2.54 19.51 -7.82
CA LEU A 62 -2.45 18.06 -7.96
C LEU A 62 -1.05 17.63 -8.44
N ASN A 63 -0.49 18.32 -9.45
CA ASN A 63 0.81 18.00 -10.01
C ASN A 63 1.97 18.29 -9.04
N ILE A 64 1.88 19.38 -8.28
CA ILE A 64 2.82 19.68 -7.19
C ILE A 64 2.74 18.58 -6.12
N GLY A 65 1.53 18.18 -5.71
CA GLY A 65 1.33 17.11 -4.74
C GLY A 65 1.93 15.78 -5.20
N LYS A 66 1.72 15.39 -6.47
CA LYS A 66 2.34 14.19 -7.06
C LYS A 66 3.88 14.26 -7.04
N SER A 67 4.44 15.45 -7.22
CA SER A 67 5.89 15.66 -7.18
C SER A 67 6.44 15.46 -5.76
N PHE A 68 5.78 16.03 -4.74
CA PHE A 68 6.12 15.76 -3.35
C PHE A 68 5.97 14.29 -2.96
N TYR A 69 4.92 13.62 -3.44
CA TYR A 69 4.71 12.19 -3.23
C TYR A 69 5.89 11.37 -3.76
N LYS A 70 6.35 11.64 -4.99
CA LYS A 70 7.52 10.96 -5.58
C LYS A 70 8.82 11.19 -4.80
N LEU A 71 8.91 12.31 -4.08
CA LEU A 71 10.05 12.63 -3.20
C LEU A 71 9.91 12.03 -1.79
N GLY A 72 8.87 11.25 -1.52
CA GLY A 72 8.57 10.69 -0.18
C GLY A 72 8.08 11.73 0.82
N LYS A 73 7.79 12.96 0.39
CA LYS A 73 7.31 14.08 1.22
C LYS A 73 5.79 14.03 1.34
N TYR A 74 5.27 13.01 2.03
CA TYR A 74 3.84 12.70 2.03
C TYR A 74 2.98 13.77 2.70
N GLN A 75 3.45 14.43 3.76
CA GLN A 75 2.72 15.52 4.40
C GLN A 75 2.56 16.72 3.47
N GLU A 76 3.61 17.10 2.74
CA GLU A 76 3.57 18.16 1.72
C GLU A 76 2.70 17.78 0.54
N ALA A 77 2.72 16.51 0.12
CA ALA A 77 1.83 16.00 -0.91
C ALA A 77 0.36 16.17 -0.50
N ILE A 78 0.00 15.77 0.72
CA ILE A 78 -1.36 15.91 1.28
C ILE A 78 -1.81 17.38 1.28
N LYS A 79 -0.97 18.31 1.74
CA LYS A 79 -1.29 19.75 1.73
C LYS A 79 -1.65 20.25 0.34
N ASN A 80 -0.93 19.81 -0.69
CA ASN A 80 -1.21 20.20 -2.07
C ASN A 80 -2.45 19.51 -2.62
N PHE A 81 -2.73 18.26 -2.26
CA PHE A 81 -4.01 17.63 -2.62
C PHE A 81 -5.21 18.31 -1.95
N ASP A 82 -5.06 18.77 -0.71
CA ASP A 82 -6.10 19.57 -0.04
C ASP A 82 -6.35 20.91 -0.75
N LEU A 83 -5.28 21.57 -1.23
CA LEU A 83 -5.42 22.76 -2.07
C LEU A 83 -6.11 22.42 -3.39
N ALA A 84 -5.75 21.33 -4.07
CA ALA A 84 -6.43 20.90 -5.28
C ALA A 84 -7.95 20.68 -5.04
N LEU A 85 -8.30 20.04 -3.92
CA LEU A 85 -9.68 19.78 -3.52
C LEU A 85 -10.44 21.05 -3.12
N LYS A 86 -9.75 22.08 -2.62
CA LYS A 86 -10.35 23.41 -2.37
C LYS A 86 -10.85 24.06 -3.66
N TYR A 87 -10.15 23.87 -4.78
CA TYR A 87 -10.53 24.42 -6.09
C TYR A 87 -11.45 23.50 -6.90
N ASN A 88 -11.41 22.19 -6.64
CA ASN A 88 -12.34 21.22 -7.22
C ASN A 88 -12.70 20.11 -6.21
N LEU A 89 -13.87 20.23 -5.58
CA LEU A 89 -14.38 19.29 -4.57
C LEU A 89 -14.74 17.90 -5.11
N HIS A 90 -14.85 17.74 -6.44
CA HIS A 90 -15.20 16.47 -7.07
C HIS A 90 -13.99 15.80 -7.73
N PHE A 91 -12.77 16.21 -7.36
CA PHE A 91 -11.56 15.76 -8.01
C PHE A 91 -11.11 14.38 -7.51
N ALA A 92 -11.70 13.32 -8.06
CA ALA A 92 -11.42 11.92 -7.67
C ALA A 92 -9.93 11.58 -7.63
N VAL A 93 -9.15 12.11 -8.58
CA VAL A 93 -7.70 11.88 -8.65
C VAL A 93 -6.98 12.47 -7.43
N ALA A 94 -7.36 13.66 -6.95
CA ALA A 94 -6.76 14.27 -5.77
C ALA A 94 -7.09 13.48 -4.48
N TYR A 95 -8.35 13.03 -4.32
CA TYR A 95 -8.72 12.15 -3.20
C TYR A 95 -7.92 10.85 -3.19
N ASN A 96 -7.79 10.17 -4.34
CA ASN A 96 -7.00 8.93 -4.42
C ASN A 96 -5.51 9.16 -4.05
N ASN A 97 -4.88 10.21 -4.58
CA ASN A 97 -3.48 10.50 -4.27
C ASN A 97 -3.27 10.94 -2.81
N LYS A 98 -4.25 11.65 -2.22
CA LYS A 98 -4.27 11.94 -0.78
C LYS A 98 -4.38 10.66 0.04
N GLY A 99 -5.29 9.75 -0.32
CA GLY A 99 -5.44 8.44 0.32
C GLY A 99 -4.15 7.62 0.26
N ASN A 100 -3.49 7.56 -0.90
CA ASN A 100 -2.21 6.88 -1.05
C ASN A 100 -1.11 7.49 -0.13
N SER A 101 -1.03 8.82 -0.07
CA SER A 101 -0.09 9.52 0.83
C SER A 101 -0.37 9.22 2.30
N LEU A 102 -1.64 9.17 2.71
CA LEU A 102 -2.05 8.80 4.07
C LEU A 102 -1.68 7.36 4.40
N SER A 103 -1.86 6.43 3.46
CA SER A 103 -1.47 5.02 3.64
C SER A 103 0.04 4.88 3.87
N ASN A 104 0.86 5.65 3.13
CA ASN A 104 2.32 5.68 3.34
C ASN A 104 2.72 6.27 4.70
N LEU A 105 1.85 7.05 5.34
CA LEU A 105 2.03 7.56 6.71
C LEU A 105 1.45 6.64 7.78
N GLY A 106 0.99 5.44 7.43
CA GLY A 106 0.37 4.49 8.37
C GLY A 106 -1.07 4.84 8.75
N LYS A 107 -1.65 5.90 8.15
CA LYS A 107 -3.01 6.36 8.42
C LYS A 107 -4.03 5.62 7.56
N HIS A 108 -4.07 4.29 7.71
CA HIS A 108 -4.80 3.42 6.79
C HIS A 108 -6.32 3.64 6.80
N GLN A 109 -6.92 4.00 7.94
CA GLN A 109 -8.35 4.30 8.01
C GLN A 109 -8.69 5.61 7.25
N GLU A 110 -7.92 6.69 7.47
CA GLU A 110 -8.08 7.94 6.73
C GLU A 110 -7.83 7.73 5.21
N ALA A 111 -6.91 6.82 4.86
CA ALA A 111 -6.65 6.47 3.47
C ALA A 111 -7.85 5.79 2.80
N ILE A 112 -8.51 4.86 3.49
CA ILE A 112 -9.74 4.20 3.01
C ILE A 112 -10.84 5.22 2.77
N GLU A 113 -11.07 6.14 3.71
CA GLU A 113 -12.08 7.20 3.58
C GLU A 113 -11.84 8.08 2.35
N ASN A 114 -10.58 8.44 2.07
CA ASN A 114 -10.24 9.21 0.88
C ASN A 114 -10.40 8.40 -0.41
N CYS A 115 -10.10 7.09 -0.39
CA CYS A 115 -10.39 6.23 -1.54
C CYS A 115 -11.90 6.11 -1.79
N ASP A 116 -12.71 6.04 -0.73
CA ASP A 116 -14.17 6.01 -0.85
C ASP A 116 -14.73 7.33 -1.42
N LEU A 117 -14.15 8.47 -1.06
CA LEU A 117 -14.47 9.75 -1.70
C LEU A 117 -14.04 9.76 -3.18
N ALA A 118 -12.87 9.23 -3.52
CA ALA A 118 -12.44 9.10 -4.92
C ALA A 118 -13.42 8.24 -5.72
N LEU A 119 -13.87 7.11 -5.16
CA LEU A 119 -14.83 6.19 -5.77
C LEU A 119 -16.24 6.75 -5.86
N LYS A 120 -16.65 7.61 -4.91
CA LYS A 120 -17.91 8.35 -4.99
C LYS A 120 -17.97 9.24 -6.22
N TYR A 121 -16.87 9.94 -6.55
CA TYR A 121 -16.80 10.84 -7.69
C TYR A 121 -16.38 10.16 -9.00
N ASN A 122 -15.68 9.03 -8.93
CA ASN A 122 -15.39 8.17 -10.06
C ASN A 122 -15.51 6.68 -9.68
N PRO A 123 -16.69 6.06 -9.89
CA PRO A 123 -16.92 4.65 -9.54
C PRO A 123 -16.13 3.63 -10.37
N ARG A 124 -15.48 4.05 -11.46
CA ARG A 124 -14.68 3.18 -12.35
C ARG A 124 -13.21 3.56 -12.27
N TYR A 125 -12.69 3.71 -11.05
CA TYR A 125 -11.31 4.14 -10.81
C TYR A 125 -10.45 3.00 -10.23
N PRO A 126 -9.74 2.23 -11.07
CA PRO A 126 -9.02 1.04 -10.63
C PRO A 126 -7.93 1.34 -9.59
N GLU A 127 -7.23 2.48 -9.70
CA GLU A 127 -6.20 2.87 -8.74
C GLU A 127 -6.77 3.17 -7.34
N ALA A 128 -8.00 3.70 -7.24
CA ALA A 128 -8.64 3.95 -5.95
C ALA A 128 -9.06 2.64 -5.26
N TYR A 129 -9.59 1.67 -6.02
CA TYR A 129 -9.84 0.33 -5.50
C TYR A 129 -8.55 -0.36 -5.05
N TYR A 130 -7.51 -0.30 -5.87
CA TYR A 130 -6.20 -0.85 -5.53
C TYR A 130 -5.64 -0.26 -4.23
N ASN A 131 -5.57 1.08 -4.13
CA ASN A 131 -5.05 1.77 -2.94
C ASN A 131 -5.89 1.48 -1.69
N LYS A 132 -7.22 1.40 -1.83
CA LYS A 132 -8.10 0.95 -0.75
C LYS A 132 -7.76 -0.48 -0.30
N GLY A 133 -7.55 -1.39 -1.24
CA GLY A 133 -7.13 -2.76 -0.98
C GLY A 133 -5.81 -2.85 -0.19
N ILE A 134 -4.81 -2.03 -0.56
CA ILE A 134 -3.54 -1.95 0.17
C ILE A 134 -3.75 -1.51 1.63
N SER A 135 -4.51 -0.43 1.85
CA SER A 135 -4.78 0.04 3.22
C SER A 135 -5.58 -0.98 4.05
N LEU A 136 -6.50 -1.73 3.43
CA LEU A 136 -7.23 -2.82 4.09
C LEU A 136 -6.30 -3.98 4.49
N MET A 137 -5.32 -4.32 3.65
CA MET A 137 -4.30 -5.31 4.00
C MET A 137 -3.49 -4.89 5.22
N SER A 138 -3.10 -3.61 5.32
CA SER A 138 -2.37 -3.09 6.49
C SER A 138 -3.20 -3.14 7.78
N LEU A 139 -4.53 -3.20 7.67
CA LEU A 139 -5.46 -3.38 8.79
C LEU A 139 -5.87 -4.85 9.00
N TRP A 140 -5.18 -5.81 8.36
CA TRP A 140 -5.47 -7.25 8.43
C TRP A 140 -6.87 -7.63 7.91
N GLN A 141 -7.50 -6.78 7.10
CA GLN A 141 -8.82 -7.01 6.48
C GLN A 141 -8.65 -7.64 5.09
N HIS A 142 -8.04 -8.83 5.03
CA HIS A 142 -7.62 -9.47 3.78
C HIS A 142 -8.80 -9.83 2.85
N GLN A 143 -9.95 -10.25 3.40
CA GLN A 143 -11.11 -10.61 2.59
C GLN A 143 -11.70 -9.37 1.87
N GLU A 144 -11.78 -8.24 2.56
CA GLU A 144 -12.20 -6.95 2.00
C GLU A 144 -11.16 -6.41 1.02
N ALA A 145 -9.87 -6.59 1.29
CA ALA A 145 -8.80 -6.22 0.36
C ALA A 145 -8.94 -6.97 -0.97
N ILE A 146 -9.18 -8.28 -0.95
CA ILE A 146 -9.40 -9.09 -2.17
C ILE A 146 -10.57 -8.55 -2.99
N LYS A 147 -11.71 -8.23 -2.35
CA LYS A 147 -12.88 -7.65 -3.05
C LYS A 147 -12.50 -6.35 -3.79
N ASN A 148 -11.64 -5.53 -3.19
CA ASN A 148 -11.18 -4.28 -3.81
C ASN A 148 -10.17 -4.54 -4.93
N PHE A 149 -9.25 -5.50 -4.78
CA PHE A 149 -8.35 -5.89 -5.88
C PHE A 149 -9.13 -6.49 -7.06
N ASP A 150 -10.17 -7.29 -6.80
CA ASP A 150 -11.06 -7.81 -7.86
C ASP A 150 -11.76 -6.67 -8.62
N LEU A 151 -12.19 -5.61 -7.92
CA LEU A 151 -12.75 -4.42 -8.56
C LEU A 151 -11.71 -3.62 -9.35
N ALA A 152 -10.48 -3.49 -8.84
CA ALA A 152 -9.38 -2.87 -9.56
C ALA A 152 -9.09 -3.64 -10.87
N ILE A 153 -9.00 -4.97 -10.80
CA ILE A 153 -8.79 -5.88 -11.93
C ILE A 153 -9.96 -5.79 -12.92
N LYS A 154 -11.20 -5.72 -12.43
CA LYS A 154 -12.40 -5.56 -13.28
C LYS A 154 -12.33 -4.30 -14.15
N TYR A 155 -11.84 -3.19 -13.61
CA TYR A 155 -11.72 -1.93 -14.34
C TYR A 155 -10.38 -1.76 -15.07
N LYS A 156 -9.37 -2.59 -14.76
CA LYS A 156 -8.09 -2.65 -15.44
C LYS A 156 -7.59 -4.11 -15.45
N SER A 157 -7.89 -4.84 -16.52
CA SER A 157 -7.66 -6.29 -16.60
C SER A 157 -6.19 -6.72 -16.62
N ASP A 158 -5.28 -5.81 -16.95
CA ASP A 158 -3.82 -6.02 -17.03
C ASP A 158 -3.08 -5.46 -15.80
N TYR A 159 -3.78 -5.22 -14.69
CA TYR A 159 -3.21 -4.61 -13.49
C TYR A 159 -2.38 -5.63 -12.67
N ALA A 160 -1.16 -5.91 -13.11
CA ALA A 160 -0.25 -6.88 -12.49
C ALA A 160 -0.07 -6.69 -10.97
N ASP A 161 0.10 -5.45 -10.49
CA ASP A 161 0.23 -5.16 -9.05
C ASP A 161 -1.01 -5.56 -8.25
N ALA A 162 -2.22 -5.40 -8.81
CA ALA A 162 -3.45 -5.80 -8.14
C ALA A 162 -3.57 -7.33 -8.05
N TYR A 163 -3.14 -8.06 -9.08
CA TYR A 163 -3.03 -9.51 -9.03
C TYR A 163 -2.00 -9.97 -7.98
N ASN A 164 -0.81 -9.38 -7.97
CA ASN A 164 0.23 -9.73 -6.99
C ASN A 164 -0.25 -9.51 -5.55
N ASN A 165 -0.85 -8.35 -5.24
CA ASN A 165 -1.34 -8.05 -3.90
C ASN A 165 -2.57 -8.88 -3.52
N LYS A 166 -3.43 -9.24 -4.49
CA LYS A 166 -4.47 -10.26 -4.27
C LYS A 166 -3.85 -11.61 -3.90
N GLY A 167 -2.78 -12.03 -4.57
CA GLY A 167 -2.01 -13.23 -4.23
C GLY A 167 -1.49 -13.19 -2.78
N ALA A 168 -0.88 -12.08 -2.38
CA ALA A 168 -0.42 -11.89 -1.00
C ALA A 168 -1.57 -11.94 0.03
N ALA A 169 -2.73 -11.36 -0.27
CA ALA A 169 -3.91 -11.45 0.59
C ALA A 169 -4.46 -12.88 0.69
N LEU A 170 -4.45 -13.64 -0.41
CA LEU A 170 -4.85 -15.04 -0.46
C LEU A 170 -3.91 -15.93 0.37
N ILE A 171 -2.60 -15.68 0.33
CA ILE A 171 -1.61 -16.35 1.20
C ILE A 171 -1.97 -16.17 2.68
N ASN A 172 -2.29 -14.95 3.11
CA ASN A 172 -2.66 -14.67 4.49
C ASN A 172 -3.95 -15.40 4.92
N LEU A 173 -4.88 -15.62 3.98
CA LEU A 173 -6.11 -16.39 4.19
C LEU A 173 -5.93 -17.91 4.02
N GLY A 174 -4.71 -18.41 3.81
CA GLY A 174 -4.43 -19.84 3.61
C GLY A 174 -4.88 -20.40 2.25
N LYS A 175 -5.24 -19.53 1.30
CA LYS A 175 -5.73 -19.91 -0.04
C LYS A 175 -4.58 -20.03 -1.04
N TYR A 176 -3.66 -20.95 -0.77
CA TYR A 176 -2.38 -21.04 -1.50
C TYR A 176 -2.52 -21.37 -2.99
N GLN A 177 -3.42 -22.26 -3.36
CA GLN A 177 -3.62 -22.62 -4.76
C GLN A 177 -4.18 -21.44 -5.58
N GLU A 178 -5.17 -20.72 -5.04
CA GLU A 178 -5.70 -19.49 -5.63
C GLU A 178 -4.61 -18.39 -5.70
N ALA A 179 -3.73 -18.31 -4.69
CA ALA A 179 -2.61 -17.37 -4.69
C ALA A 179 -1.62 -17.65 -5.82
N ILE A 180 -1.28 -18.92 -6.07
CA ILE A 180 -0.40 -19.34 -7.18
C ILE A 180 -1.00 -18.91 -8.52
N GLU A 181 -2.28 -19.25 -8.77
CA GLU A 181 -2.98 -18.90 -10.00
C GLU A 181 -3.03 -17.39 -10.22
N THR A 182 -3.27 -16.64 -9.15
CA THR A 182 -3.29 -15.17 -9.20
C THR A 182 -1.90 -14.59 -9.50
N CYS A 183 -0.84 -15.14 -8.88
CA CYS A 183 0.54 -14.73 -9.15
C CYS A 183 0.97 -15.06 -10.60
N ASP A 184 0.52 -16.19 -11.15
CA ASP A 184 0.76 -16.54 -12.56
C ASP A 184 0.17 -15.51 -13.52
N ILE A 185 -1.00 -14.95 -13.20
CA ILE A 185 -1.58 -13.86 -13.98
C ILE A 185 -0.77 -12.57 -13.81
N ALA A 186 -0.30 -12.25 -12.60
CA ALA A 186 0.57 -11.09 -12.38
C ALA A 186 1.86 -11.20 -13.22
N ILE A 187 2.51 -12.37 -13.21
CA ILE A 187 3.71 -12.68 -13.99
C ILE A 187 3.42 -12.60 -15.50
N LYS A 188 2.26 -13.08 -15.95
CA LYS A 188 1.85 -12.98 -17.36
C LYS A 188 1.80 -11.54 -17.84
N TYR A 189 1.26 -10.62 -17.04
CA TYR A 189 1.18 -9.19 -17.40
C TYR A 189 2.48 -8.44 -17.15
N GLN A 190 3.26 -8.86 -16.15
CA GLN A 190 4.56 -8.28 -15.81
C GLN A 190 5.60 -9.38 -15.52
N PRO A 191 6.30 -9.87 -16.56
CA PRO A 191 7.23 -11.01 -16.43
C PRO A 191 8.44 -10.79 -15.52
N HIS A 192 8.69 -9.55 -15.10
CA HIS A 192 9.77 -9.17 -14.18
C HIS A 192 9.24 -8.73 -12.80
N CYS A 193 8.01 -9.11 -12.43
CA CYS A 193 7.46 -8.85 -11.10
C CYS A 193 8.07 -9.81 -10.07
N VAL A 194 9.12 -9.35 -9.38
CA VAL A 194 9.90 -10.12 -8.40
C VAL A 194 8.98 -10.62 -7.27
N GLU A 195 8.09 -9.76 -6.79
CA GLU A 195 7.17 -10.06 -5.69
C GLU A 195 6.18 -11.17 -6.05
N ALA A 196 5.74 -11.26 -7.31
CA ALA A 196 4.82 -12.31 -7.74
C ALA A 196 5.50 -13.69 -7.75
N TYR A 197 6.75 -13.76 -8.20
CA TYR A 197 7.55 -14.99 -8.11
C TYR A 197 7.81 -15.39 -6.65
N TYR A 198 8.13 -14.43 -5.80
CA TYR A 198 8.31 -14.65 -4.35
C TYR A 198 7.03 -15.15 -3.67
N ASN A 199 5.90 -14.49 -3.88
CA ASN A 199 4.60 -14.88 -3.32
C ASN A 199 4.17 -16.27 -3.82
N LYS A 200 4.42 -16.58 -5.10
CA LYS A 200 4.21 -17.92 -5.65
C LYS A 200 5.11 -18.95 -4.96
N ALA A 201 6.38 -18.64 -4.73
CA ALA A 201 7.31 -19.53 -4.04
C ALA A 201 6.89 -19.84 -2.59
N ILE A 202 6.41 -18.84 -1.83
CA ILE A 202 5.85 -19.06 -0.49
C ILE A 202 4.69 -20.07 -0.54
N SER A 203 3.76 -19.84 -1.46
CA SER A 203 2.58 -20.72 -1.61
C SER A 203 2.98 -22.15 -1.97
N LEU A 204 3.95 -22.30 -2.88
CA LEU A 204 4.50 -23.61 -3.27
C LEU A 204 5.21 -24.31 -2.11
N ASN A 205 5.99 -23.57 -1.31
CA ASN A 205 6.66 -24.09 -0.12
C ASN A 205 5.66 -24.66 0.90
N ILE A 206 4.59 -23.92 1.21
CA ILE A 206 3.55 -24.38 2.14
C ILE A 206 2.83 -25.63 1.59
N LEU A 207 2.57 -25.66 0.28
CA LEU A 207 2.00 -26.83 -0.39
C LEU A 207 3.02 -27.96 -0.63
N LYS A 208 4.23 -27.86 -0.07
CA LYS A 208 5.31 -28.85 -0.15
C LYS A 208 5.84 -29.13 -1.58
N LYS A 209 5.58 -28.21 -2.52
CA LYS A 209 6.10 -28.24 -3.90
C LYS A 209 7.47 -27.57 -3.96
N TYR A 210 8.43 -28.14 -3.24
CA TYR A 210 9.71 -27.47 -2.95
C TYR A 210 10.57 -27.20 -4.20
N HIS A 211 10.57 -28.11 -5.19
CA HIS A 211 11.33 -27.89 -6.43
C HIS A 211 10.80 -26.68 -7.22
N GLU A 212 9.48 -26.59 -7.41
CA GLU A 212 8.84 -25.44 -8.06
C GLU A 212 9.06 -24.15 -7.25
N ALA A 213 9.05 -24.22 -5.92
CA ALA A 213 9.33 -23.07 -5.07
C ALA A 213 10.77 -22.53 -5.28
N ILE A 214 11.75 -23.42 -5.38
CA ILE A 214 13.15 -23.06 -5.67
C ILE A 214 13.26 -22.40 -7.05
N GLU A 215 12.62 -22.94 -8.08
CA GLU A 215 12.62 -22.34 -9.42
C GLU A 215 12.06 -20.91 -9.42
N ASN A 216 10.96 -20.68 -8.69
CA ASN A 216 10.38 -19.35 -8.58
C ASN A 216 11.26 -18.40 -7.75
N CYS A 217 11.91 -18.88 -6.69
CA CYS A 217 12.91 -18.08 -5.98
C CYS A 217 14.09 -17.70 -6.87
N ASP A 218 14.58 -18.63 -7.70
CA ASP A 218 15.67 -18.38 -8.64
C ASP A 218 15.30 -17.36 -9.71
N LEU A 219 14.05 -17.37 -10.19
CA LEU A 219 13.53 -16.33 -11.08
C LEU A 219 13.44 -14.97 -10.38
N ALA A 220 12.93 -14.91 -9.15
CA ALA A 220 12.91 -13.67 -8.37
C ALA A 220 14.33 -13.09 -8.17
N ILE A 221 15.28 -13.93 -7.77
CA ILE A 221 16.71 -13.58 -7.59
C ILE A 221 17.34 -13.14 -8.92
N LYS A 222 17.00 -13.78 -10.03
CA LYS A 222 17.51 -13.40 -11.36
C LYS A 222 17.07 -11.99 -11.75
N TYR A 223 15.83 -11.62 -11.45
CA TYR A 223 15.30 -10.29 -11.78
C TYR A 223 15.73 -9.22 -10.79
N ASP A 224 15.86 -9.56 -9.50
CA ASP A 224 16.45 -8.69 -8.48
C ASP A 224 17.34 -9.50 -7.52
N PRO A 225 18.66 -9.50 -7.74
CA PRO A 225 19.62 -10.18 -6.86
C PRO A 225 19.69 -9.61 -5.44
N THR A 226 19.09 -8.45 -5.18
CA THR A 226 19.08 -7.82 -3.84
C THR A 226 17.82 -8.17 -3.06
N TYR A 227 16.83 -8.82 -3.69
CA TYR A 227 15.58 -9.23 -3.05
C TYR A 227 15.82 -10.39 -2.07
N THR A 228 16.22 -10.00 -0.87
CA THR A 228 16.79 -10.89 0.15
C THR A 228 15.82 -12.00 0.58
N ALA A 229 14.51 -11.70 0.59
CA ALA A 229 13.48 -12.65 1.00
C ALA A 229 13.43 -13.90 0.10
N SER A 230 13.79 -13.81 -1.18
CA SER A 230 13.82 -14.97 -2.09
C SER A 230 14.95 -15.96 -1.75
N TYR A 231 16.07 -15.49 -1.22
CA TYR A 231 17.14 -16.37 -0.75
C TYR A 231 16.72 -17.14 0.51
N LEU A 232 16.01 -16.47 1.42
CA LEU A 232 15.43 -17.09 2.61
C LEU A 232 14.45 -18.21 2.23
N GLU A 233 13.47 -17.91 1.38
CA GLU A 233 12.47 -18.90 0.94
C GLU A 233 13.07 -20.06 0.16
N LYS A 234 14.09 -19.79 -0.68
CA LYS A 234 14.86 -20.84 -1.34
C LYS A 234 15.55 -21.76 -0.33
N GLY A 235 16.18 -21.17 0.70
CA GLY A 235 16.83 -21.92 1.77
C GLY A 235 15.85 -22.83 2.52
N ILE A 236 14.65 -22.33 2.82
CA ILE A 236 13.59 -23.11 3.49
C ILE A 236 13.20 -24.32 2.63
N ALA A 237 12.98 -24.11 1.34
CA ALA A 237 12.66 -25.19 0.39
C ALA A 237 13.78 -26.25 0.33
N LEU A 238 15.04 -25.82 0.23
CA LEU A 238 16.22 -26.69 0.20
C LEU A 238 16.36 -27.49 1.50
N ARG A 239 16.12 -26.87 2.66
CA ARG A 239 16.13 -27.55 3.97
C ARG A 239 15.06 -28.64 4.01
N LYS A 240 13.83 -28.36 3.58
CA LYS A 240 12.74 -29.35 3.57
C LYS A 240 13.00 -30.50 2.58
N LEU A 241 13.87 -30.31 1.59
CA LEU A 241 14.41 -31.37 0.72
C LEU A 241 15.64 -32.10 1.29
N GLY A 242 16.11 -31.77 2.50
CA GLY A 242 17.31 -32.34 3.11
C GLY A 242 18.64 -31.82 2.56
N LYS A 243 18.62 -30.81 1.68
CA LYS A 243 19.81 -30.18 1.07
C LYS A 243 20.40 -29.12 1.99
N TYR A 244 20.82 -29.53 3.18
CA TYR A 244 21.16 -28.62 4.28
C TYR A 244 22.29 -27.63 3.95
N GLN A 245 23.35 -28.07 3.27
CA GLN A 245 24.46 -27.19 2.92
C GLN A 245 24.05 -26.12 1.89
N GLU A 246 23.23 -26.49 0.89
CA GLU A 246 22.69 -25.53 -0.09
C GLU A 246 21.73 -24.54 0.58
N ALA A 247 20.94 -25.00 1.56
CA ALA A 247 20.08 -24.13 2.36
C ALA A 247 20.90 -23.09 3.15
N ILE A 248 21.95 -23.53 3.86
CA ILE A 248 22.87 -22.65 4.58
C ILE A 248 23.48 -21.60 3.65
N ASN A 249 23.96 -22.01 2.48
CA ASN A 249 24.54 -21.09 1.49
C ASN A 249 23.50 -20.03 1.04
N SER A 250 22.23 -20.41 0.93
CA SER A 250 21.15 -19.48 0.57
C SER A 250 20.90 -18.47 1.68
N TYR A 251 20.84 -18.90 2.95
CA TYR A 251 20.72 -17.97 4.08
C TYR A 251 21.94 -17.05 4.22
N ASP A 252 23.14 -17.54 3.94
CA ASP A 252 24.36 -16.73 3.97
C ASP A 252 24.37 -15.66 2.88
N LEU A 253 23.81 -15.94 1.70
CA LEU A 253 23.57 -14.92 0.68
C LEU A 253 22.53 -13.90 1.13
N ALA A 254 21.45 -14.34 1.78
CA ALA A 254 20.46 -13.43 2.35
C ALA A 254 21.10 -12.47 3.38
N ILE A 255 21.88 -13.02 4.31
CA ILE A 255 22.63 -12.27 5.34
C ILE A 255 23.67 -11.33 4.70
N LYS A 256 24.30 -11.73 3.59
CA LYS A 256 25.26 -10.88 2.86
C LYS A 256 24.60 -9.62 2.32
N TYR A 257 23.40 -9.71 1.76
CA TYR A 257 22.67 -8.55 1.25
C TYR A 257 22.00 -7.73 2.36
N LYS A 258 21.55 -8.40 3.43
CA LYS A 258 20.95 -7.76 4.60
C LYS A 258 21.49 -8.38 5.89
N SER A 259 22.51 -7.74 6.47
CA SER A 259 23.26 -8.28 7.62
C SER A 259 22.45 -8.39 8.91
N ASP A 260 21.34 -7.65 9.02
CA ASP A 260 20.43 -7.65 10.17
C ASP A 260 19.17 -8.50 9.93
N TYR A 261 19.19 -9.41 8.94
CA TYR A 261 18.02 -10.22 8.62
C TYR A 261 17.84 -11.40 9.58
N ALA A 262 17.21 -11.12 10.73
CA ALA A 262 16.99 -12.06 11.82
C ALA A 262 16.41 -13.41 11.38
N GLU A 263 15.44 -13.40 10.46
CA GLU A 263 14.80 -14.61 9.95
C GLU A 263 15.77 -15.56 9.24
N SER A 264 16.82 -15.05 8.58
CA SER A 264 17.84 -15.89 7.95
C SER A 264 18.75 -16.58 8.96
N TYR A 265 19.10 -15.88 10.05
CA TYR A 265 19.84 -16.51 11.16
C TYR A 265 18.99 -17.58 11.84
N LEU A 266 17.70 -17.33 12.05
CA LEU A 266 16.76 -18.32 12.60
C LEU A 266 16.72 -19.58 11.74
N GLU A 267 16.44 -19.46 10.44
CA GLU A 267 16.33 -20.62 9.54
C GLU A 267 17.68 -21.35 9.39
N LYS A 268 18.80 -20.62 9.41
CA LYS A 268 20.13 -21.24 9.47
C LYS A 268 20.31 -22.05 10.76
N GLY A 269 19.91 -21.50 11.91
CA GLY A 269 19.92 -22.22 13.19
C GLY A 269 19.07 -23.49 13.17
N ILE A 270 17.83 -23.41 12.65
CA ILE A 270 16.94 -24.57 12.48
C ILE A 270 17.59 -25.63 11.58
N THR A 271 18.22 -25.22 10.48
CA THR A 271 18.95 -26.12 9.58
C THR A 271 20.10 -26.82 10.31
N LEU A 272 20.85 -26.08 11.14
CA LEU A 272 21.95 -26.63 11.92
C LEU A 272 21.47 -27.64 12.97
N ILE A 273 20.30 -27.44 13.58
CA ILE A 273 19.65 -28.47 14.42
C ILE A 273 19.37 -29.73 13.61
N SER A 274 18.82 -29.62 12.40
CA SER A 274 18.60 -30.78 11.52
C SER A 274 19.89 -31.52 11.14
N MET A 275 21.05 -30.86 11.25
CA MET A 275 22.38 -31.45 11.03
C MET A 275 23.05 -31.96 12.32
N GLY A 276 22.39 -31.86 13.49
CA GLY A 276 22.97 -32.22 14.79
C GLY A 276 24.02 -31.24 15.32
N LYS A 277 24.07 -30.01 14.78
CA LYS A 277 25.06 -28.98 15.12
C LYS A 277 24.51 -27.97 16.12
N GLU A 278 24.09 -28.46 17.29
CA GLU A 278 23.38 -27.67 18.31
C GLU A 278 24.14 -26.41 18.78
N LYS A 279 25.47 -26.53 18.97
CA LYS A 279 26.30 -25.38 19.40
C LYS A 279 26.29 -24.25 18.37
N GLU A 280 26.38 -24.58 17.07
CA GLU A 280 26.34 -23.60 15.98
C GLU A 280 24.92 -23.02 15.84
N ALA A 281 23.89 -23.84 16.03
CA ALA A 281 22.50 -23.41 15.99
C ALA A 281 22.19 -22.36 17.06
N LYS A 282 22.60 -22.60 18.32
CA LYS A 282 22.41 -21.66 19.44
C LYS A 282 23.04 -20.29 19.18
N VAL A 283 24.23 -20.25 18.57
CA VAL A 283 24.86 -18.98 18.15
C VAL A 283 23.97 -18.23 17.15
N ASN A 284 23.39 -18.93 16.17
CA ASN A 284 22.51 -18.32 15.18
C ASN A 284 21.18 -17.85 15.79
N PHE A 285 20.59 -18.57 16.74
CA PHE A 285 19.39 -18.10 17.46
C PHE A 285 19.67 -16.84 18.27
N HIS A 286 20.83 -16.75 18.95
CA HIS A 286 21.23 -15.51 19.62
C HIS A 286 21.46 -14.36 18.64
N LEU A 287 21.99 -14.63 17.43
CA LEU A 287 22.10 -13.60 16.38
C LEU A 287 20.73 -13.15 15.88
N ALA A 288 19.78 -14.06 15.67
CA ALA A 288 18.41 -13.71 15.30
C ALA A 288 17.77 -12.78 16.36
N LEU A 289 17.88 -13.13 17.64
CA LEU A 289 17.38 -12.30 18.75
C LEU A 289 18.16 -10.99 18.93
N LYS A 290 19.45 -10.95 18.61
CA LYS A 290 20.24 -9.70 18.62
C LYS A 290 19.66 -8.68 17.64
N TYR A 291 19.31 -9.11 16.44
CA TYR A 291 18.75 -8.23 15.40
C TYR A 291 17.25 -7.99 15.57
N LYS A 292 16.52 -8.94 16.16
CA LYS A 292 15.08 -8.82 16.43
C LYS A 292 14.74 -9.33 17.84
N PRO A 293 14.91 -8.51 18.89
CA PRO A 293 14.73 -8.94 20.29
C PRO A 293 13.34 -9.46 20.64
N ASN A 294 12.30 -9.00 19.92
CA ASN A 294 10.91 -9.37 20.10
C ASN A 294 10.44 -10.50 19.16
N LEU A 295 11.34 -11.20 18.46
CA LEU A 295 11.01 -12.20 17.45
C LEU A 295 10.04 -13.28 17.94
N MET A 296 10.25 -13.83 19.14
CA MET A 296 9.36 -14.86 19.72
C MET A 296 7.96 -14.34 19.98
N THR A 297 7.87 -13.13 20.54
CA THR A 297 6.58 -12.48 20.83
C THR A 297 5.83 -12.19 19.54
N GLU A 298 6.53 -11.70 18.51
CA GLU A 298 5.95 -11.46 17.19
C GLU A 298 5.41 -12.75 16.57
N TYR A 299 6.17 -13.85 16.64
CA TYR A 299 5.71 -15.15 16.13
C TYR A 299 4.47 -15.63 16.88
N THR A 300 4.42 -15.46 18.20
CA THR A 300 3.23 -15.79 19.00
C THR A 300 2.00 -15.02 18.52
N GLU A 301 2.13 -13.73 18.21
CA GLU A 301 1.01 -12.92 17.70
C GLU A 301 0.64 -13.27 16.25
N ILE A 302 1.62 -13.56 15.40
CA ILE A 302 1.41 -14.05 14.03
C ILE A 302 0.63 -15.37 14.05
N ILE A 303 1.02 -16.34 14.88
CA ILE A 303 0.33 -17.63 15.01
C ILE A 303 -1.14 -17.39 15.38
N LYS A 304 -1.42 -16.58 16.41
CA LYS A 304 -2.80 -16.25 16.81
C LYS A 304 -3.60 -15.61 15.66
N ALA A 305 -3.00 -14.67 14.94
CA ALA A 305 -3.64 -13.99 13.82
C ALA A 305 -3.97 -14.97 12.69
N LEU A 306 -3.01 -15.83 12.31
CA LEU A 306 -3.18 -16.84 11.26
C LEU A 306 -4.28 -17.85 11.61
N ARG A 307 -4.29 -18.36 12.85
CA ARG A 307 -5.36 -19.25 13.34
C ARG A 307 -6.74 -18.60 13.25
N LYS A 308 -6.84 -17.32 13.62
CA LYS A 308 -8.10 -16.56 13.50
C LYS A 308 -8.56 -16.40 12.05
N LEU A 309 -7.62 -16.32 11.12
CA LEU A 309 -7.89 -16.26 9.68
C LEU A 309 -8.17 -17.65 9.06
N GLY A 310 -8.08 -18.74 9.83
CA GLY A 310 -8.20 -20.11 9.33
C GLY A 310 -6.98 -20.59 8.54
N ASN A 311 -5.85 -19.89 8.67
CA ASN A 311 -4.60 -20.23 7.99
C ASN A 311 -3.73 -21.14 8.85
N ASP A 312 -4.22 -22.36 9.08
CA ASP A 312 -3.58 -23.31 9.99
C ASP A 312 -2.22 -23.80 9.51
N LEU A 313 -2.04 -24.01 8.21
CA LEU A 313 -0.77 -24.52 7.65
C LEU A 313 0.41 -23.57 7.89
N MET A 314 0.21 -22.26 7.71
CA MET A 314 1.27 -21.29 8.00
C MET A 314 1.43 -21.10 9.50
N ALA A 315 0.35 -21.15 10.27
CA ALA A 315 0.43 -21.10 11.73
C ALA A 315 1.29 -22.26 12.28
N ASP A 316 1.11 -23.47 11.78
CA ASP A 316 1.89 -24.66 12.15
C ASP A 316 3.40 -24.45 11.85
N GLU A 317 3.75 -23.87 10.70
CA GLU A 317 5.16 -23.59 10.35
C GLU A 317 5.79 -22.55 11.30
N PHE A 318 5.07 -21.51 11.70
CA PHE A 318 5.56 -20.55 12.70
C PHE A 318 5.67 -21.19 14.09
N GLU A 319 4.73 -22.05 14.46
CA GLU A 319 4.72 -22.76 15.73
C GLU A 319 5.90 -23.75 15.85
N GLU A 320 6.19 -24.49 14.77
CA GLU A 320 7.37 -25.36 14.68
C GLU A 320 8.66 -24.55 14.90
N LYS A 321 8.82 -23.42 14.21
CA LYS A 321 10.00 -22.54 14.34
C LYS A 321 10.14 -22.00 15.76
N LEU A 322 9.04 -21.52 16.34
CA LEU A 322 9.03 -20.97 17.70
C LEU A 322 9.45 -22.03 18.72
N LYS A 323 8.89 -23.25 18.60
CA LYS A 323 9.23 -24.37 19.48
C LYS A 323 10.70 -24.78 19.36
N ILE A 324 11.22 -24.96 18.14
CA ILE A 324 12.63 -25.30 17.93
C ILE A 324 13.53 -24.23 18.55
N MET A 325 13.20 -22.95 18.39
CA MET A 325 14.00 -21.88 18.97
C MET A 325 13.95 -21.89 20.51
N GLN A 326 12.78 -22.15 21.12
CA GLN A 326 12.62 -22.25 22.58
C GLN A 326 13.39 -23.43 23.18
N ASP A 327 13.38 -24.58 22.50
CA ASP A 327 14.04 -25.79 22.98
C ASP A 327 15.59 -25.73 22.88
N ASN A 328 16.13 -24.77 22.12
CA ASN A 328 17.54 -24.70 21.77
C ASN A 328 18.24 -23.35 22.09
N LEU A 329 17.54 -22.44 22.78
CA LEU A 329 18.10 -21.23 23.40
C LEU A 329 18.55 -21.56 24.83
#